data_AF-A0A8A2VDZ1-F1
#
_entry.id   AF-A0A8A2VDZ1-F1
#
_cell.length_a   1.000
_cell.length_b   1.000
_cell.length_c   1.000
_cell.angle_alpha   90.00
_cell.angle_beta   90.00
_cell.angle_gamma   90.00
#
_symmetry.space_group_name_H-M   'P 1'
#
loop_
_entity.id
_entity.type
_entity.pdbx_description
1 polymer ?
#
loop_
_entity_poly.entity_id
_entity_poly.type
_entity_poly.pdbx_seq_one_letter_code
_entity_poly.pdbx_strand_id
1 'polypeptide(L)' 'MILGTGAAGFDFDEGVRYVCEEVREYESSVADTRAITYSQREYADLESIAEERR' A
#
# COMPACT_ATOMS: atom_id res chain seq x y z
N MET A 1 5.76 -2.98 -2.31
CA MET A 1 6.08 -3.60 -1.02
C MET A 1 5.65 -2.64 0.07
N ILE A 2 4.94 -3.13 1.09
CA ILE A 2 4.63 -2.32 2.26
C ILE A 2 5.76 -2.54 3.25
N LEU A 3 6.56 -1.50 3.48
CA LEU A 3 7.72 -1.58 4.37
C LEU A 3 7.25 -1.55 5.82
N GLY A 4 7.83 -2.42 6.65
CA GLY A 4 7.54 -2.50 8.08
C GLY A 4 6.55 -3.60 8.49
N THR A 5 5.73 -4.11 7.57
CA THR A 5 4.64 -5.05 7.90
C THR A 5 5.08 -6.53 8.01
N GLY A 6 6.32 -6.82 7.61
CA GLY A 6 6.96 -8.12 7.79
C GLY A 6 7.78 -8.19 9.08
N ALA A 7 9.10 -8.08 8.95
CA ALA A 7 10.02 -8.29 10.08
C ALA A 7 9.89 -7.28 11.23
N ALA A 8 9.38 -6.07 10.96
CA ALA A 8 9.21 -5.04 11.98
C ALA A 8 7.85 -5.11 12.71
N GLY A 9 6.94 -5.99 12.27
CA GLY A 9 5.68 -6.29 12.97
C GLY A 9 4.65 -5.15 12.96
N PHE A 10 4.77 -4.17 12.06
CA PHE A 10 3.71 -3.18 11.87
C PHE A 10 2.47 -3.82 11.24
N ASP A 11 1.31 -3.26 11.54
CA ASP A 11 0.06 -3.74 10.97
C ASP A 11 0.03 -3.53 9.46
N PHE A 12 -0.43 -4.56 8.73
CA PHE A 12 -0.44 -4.54 7.27
C PHE A 12 -1.42 -3.51 6.72
N ASP A 13 -2.64 -3.49 7.24
CA ASP A 13 -3.72 -2.62 6.77
C ASP A 13 -3.38 -1.16 7.05
N GLU A 14 -2.81 -0.88 8.23
CA GLU A 14 -2.32 0.45 8.58
C GLU A 14 -1.18 0.89 7.66
N GLY A 15 -0.23 -0.01 7.35
CA GLY A 15 0.86 0.24 6.42
C GLY A 15 0.37 0.54 4.99
N VAL A 16 -0.60 -0.24 4.49
CA VAL A 16 -1.23 0.00 3.18
C VAL A 16 -1.88 1.38 3.16
N ARG A 17 -2.63 1.72 4.21
CA ARG A 17 -3.32 3.01 4.32
C ARG A 17 -2.33 4.18 4.18
N TYR A 18 -1.25 4.18 4.96
CA TYR A 18 -0.23 5.24 4.88
C TYR A 18 0.39 5.34 3.48
N VAL A 19 0.77 4.21 2.87
CA VAL A 19 1.37 4.21 1.54
C VAL A 19 0.41 4.77 0.48
N CYS A 20 -0.86 4.38 0.52
CA CYS A 20 -1.87 4.89 -0.41
C CYS A 20 -2.12 6.40 -0.27
N GLU A 21 -2.14 6.91 0.97
CA GLU A 21 -2.30 8.35 1.26
C GLU A 21 -1.09 9.13 0.74
N GLU A 22 0.12 8.72 1.10
CA GLU A 22 1.36 9.39 0.70
C GLU A 22 1.56 9.38 -0.81
N VAL A 23 1.33 8.25 -1.49
CA VAL A 23 1.48 8.15 -2.95
C VAL A 23 0.49 9.06 -3.68
N ARG A 24 -0.71 9.26 -3.13
CA ARG A 24 -1.74 10.16 -3.70
C ARG A 24 -1.38 11.62 -3.52
N GLU A 25 -0.90 11.99 -2.33
CA GLU A 25 -0.51 13.36 -2.01
C GLU A 25 0.81 13.77 -2.67
N TYR A 26 1.60 12.79 -3.10
CA TYR A 26 2.84 13.01 -3.80
C TYR A 26 2.61 13.63 -5.19
N GLU A 27 2.83 14.94 -5.31
CA GLU A 27 2.97 15.64 -6.59
C GLU A 27 4.17 15.07 -7.35
N SER A 28 3.92 14.26 -8.39
CA SER A 28 4.96 13.41 -8.98
C SER A 28 5.21 13.65 -10.47
N SER A 29 6.49 13.51 -10.85
CA SER A 29 6.95 13.26 -12.22
C SER A 29 6.91 11.76 -12.60
N VAL A 30 6.32 10.92 -11.73
CA VAL A 30 6.29 9.46 -11.85
C VAL A 30 4.97 9.03 -12.47
N ALA A 31 5.05 8.48 -13.69
CA ALA A 31 3.86 8.11 -14.45
C ALA A 31 3.20 6.81 -13.99
N ASP A 32 3.94 5.90 -13.33
CA ASP A 32 3.44 4.58 -12.93
C ASP A 32 4.08 4.15 -11.60
N THR A 33 3.23 3.86 -10.61
CA THR A 33 3.64 3.36 -9.30
C THR A 33 2.94 2.04 -9.03
N ARG A 34 3.68 1.04 -8.54
CA ARG A 34 3.14 -0.30 -8.25
C ARG A 34 3.47 -0.72 -6.83
N ALA A 35 2.45 -1.17 -6.11
CA ALA A 35 2.65 -1.96 -4.90
C ALA A 35 2.80 -3.44 -5.27
N ILE A 36 3.62 -4.15 -4.50
CA ILE A 36 3.90 -5.58 -4.68
C ILE A 36 3.73 -6.20 -3.29
N THR A 37 2.91 -7.24 -3.21
CA THR A 37 2.60 -8.00 -1.99
C THR A 37 3.10 -9.44 -2.15
N TYR A 38 3.22 -10.15 -1.02
CA TYR A 38 3.80 -11.50 -0.99
C TYR A 38 2.75 -12.60 -1.00
N SER A 39 1.47 -12.25 -0.80
CA SER A 39 0.37 -13.20 -0.82
C SER A 39 -0.88 -12.65 -1.50
N GLN A 40 -1.74 -13.57 -1.95
CA GLN A 40 -3.05 -13.23 -2.51
C GLN A 40 -3.96 -12.52 -1.49
N ARG A 41 -3.80 -12.82 -0.20
CA ARG A 41 -4.56 -12.15 0.87
C ARG A 41 -4.15 -10.68 0.97
N GLU A 42 -2.86 -10.43 1.14
CA GLU A 42 -2.30 -9.08 1.18
C GLU A 42 -2.63 -8.27 -0.08
N TYR A 43 -2.66 -8.94 -1.24
CA TYR A 43 -3.14 -8.31 -2.47
C TYR A 43 -4.59 -7.86 -2.37
N ALA A 44 -5.50 -8.73 -1.92
CA ALA A 44 -6.91 -8.42 -1.77
C ALA A 44 -7.17 -7.29 -0.77
N ASP A 45 -6.45 -7.31 0.36
CA ASP A 45 -6.53 -6.26 1.39
C ASP A 45 -6.04 -4.92 0.83
N LEU A 46 -4.92 -4.94 0.09
CA LEU A 46 -4.38 -3.75 -0.59
C LEU A 46 -5.34 -3.19 -1.62
N GLU A 47 -5.94 -4.04 -2.44
CA GLU A 47 -6.90 -3.66 -3.47
C GLU A 47 -8.13 -3.01 -2.86
N SER A 48 -8.70 -3.62 -1.81
CA SER A 48 -9.87 -3.08 -1.08
C SER A 48 -9.59 -1.68 -0.52
N ILE A 49 -8.48 -1.51 0.18
CA ILE A 49 -8.11 -0.21 0.79
C ILE A 49 -7.83 0.84 -0.28
N ALA A 50 -7.18 0.47 -1.38
CA ALA A 50 -6.93 1.39 -2.49
C ALA A 50 -8.22 1.84 -3.18
N GLU A 51 -9.20 0.94 -3.36
CA GLU A 51 -10.49 1.24 -3.98
C GLU A 51 -11.36 2.15 -3.11
N GLU A 52 -11.42 1.91 -1.80
CA GLU A 52 -12.12 2.77 -0.84
C GLU A 52 -11.62 4.21 -0.88
N ARG A 53 -10.36 4.39 -1.27
CA ARG A 53 -9.71 5.68 -1.28
C ARG A 53 -9.64 6.32 -2.66
N ARG A 54 -10.18 5.69 -3.72
CA ARG A 54 -10.07 6.17 -5.10
C ARG A 54 -10.52 7.61 -5.29
#